data_AF-A0A2H3J7I5-F1
#
_entry.id   AF-A0A2H3J7I5-F1
#
_cell.length_a   1.000
_cell.length_b   1.000
_cell.length_c   1.000
_cell.angle_alpha   90.00
_cell.angle_beta   90.00
_cell.angle_gamma   90.00
#
_symmetry.space_group_name_H-M   'P 1'
#
loop_
_entity.id
_entity.type
_entity.pdbx_description
1 polymer ?
#
loop_
_entity_poly.entity_id
_entity_poly.type
_entity_poly.pdbx_seq_one_letter_code
_entity_poly.pdbx_strand_id
1 'polypeptide(L)'
;MTAVVPYSKGGQVLHPNQKRILTVREYARAQGFPDKYEFLSASKHPSRQIEDQYRQIGNAVPIPLALALGKELKKVLVDFWGEQYRSSERTLSPEL
;
A
#
# COMPACT_ATOMS: atom_id res chain seq x y z
N MET A 1 0.31 7.55 10.64
CA MET A 1 -0.55 8.20 11.65
C MET A 1 -1.97 7.72 11.44
N THR A 2 -2.64 7.22 12.49
CA THR A 2 -3.97 6.59 12.39
C THR A 2 -5.12 7.47 12.89
N ALA A 3 -4.83 8.45 13.74
CA ALA A 3 -5.80 9.43 14.23
C ALA A 3 -5.47 10.80 13.63
N VAL A 4 -6.41 11.36 12.86
CA VAL A 4 -6.25 12.66 12.19
C VAL A 4 -6.86 13.74 13.07
N VAL A 5 -6.16 14.10 14.14
CA VAL A 5 -6.56 15.21 15.04
C VAL A 5 -5.42 16.23 15.20
N PRO A 6 -5.70 17.55 15.15
CA PRO A 6 -4.66 18.59 15.15
C PRO A 6 -3.76 18.62 16.38
N TYR A 7 -4.28 18.18 17.53
CA TYR A 7 -3.56 18.14 18.80
C TYR A 7 -2.85 16.79 19.06
N SER A 8 -2.85 15.86 18.09
CA SER A 8 -2.12 14.60 18.24
C SER A 8 -0.62 14.79 18.01
N LYS A 9 0.20 13.96 18.67
CA LYS A 9 1.67 13.98 18.57
C LYS A 9 2.23 13.56 17.20
N GLY A 10 1.39 13.33 16.18
CA GLY A 10 1.84 12.66 14.96
C GLY A 10 2.20 13.55 13.76
N GLY A 11 2.02 14.88 13.84
CA GLY A 11 2.36 15.80 12.74
C GLY A 11 1.24 16.73 12.28
N GLN A 12 1.53 17.55 11.28
CA GLN A 12 0.64 18.58 10.76
C GLN A 12 -0.45 17.97 9.87
N VAL A 13 -1.70 18.01 10.33
CA VAL A 13 -2.88 17.45 9.63
C VAL A 13 -3.78 18.52 9.01
N LEU A 14 -3.34 19.78 9.05
CA LEU A 14 -4.10 20.91 8.51
C LEU A 14 -3.85 21.05 7.01
N HIS A 15 -4.92 21.33 6.26
CA HIS A 15 -4.79 21.66 4.86
C HIS A 15 -4.02 22.99 4.72
N PRO A 16 -3.05 23.12 3.78
CA PRO A 16 -2.15 24.26 3.73
C PRO A 16 -2.86 25.61 3.52
N ASN A 17 -3.96 25.62 2.76
CA ASN A 17 -4.66 26.86 2.38
C ASN A 17 -6.11 26.93 2.90
N GLN A 18 -6.63 25.89 3.56
CA GLN A 18 -8.05 25.80 3.95
C GLN A 18 -8.16 25.52 5.45
N LYS A 19 -9.12 26.15 6.13
CA LYS A 19 -9.33 26.01 7.58
C LYS A 19 -10.03 24.69 7.94
N ARG A 20 -9.44 23.56 7.54
CA ARG A 20 -9.92 22.21 7.81
C ARG A 20 -8.75 21.24 7.90
N ILE A 21 -9.02 20.05 8.43
CA ILE A 21 -8.09 18.92 8.34
C ILE A 21 -8.04 18.36 6.92
N LEU A 22 -6.97 17.62 6.61
CA LEU A 22 -6.88 16.82 5.39
C LEU A 22 -8.03 15.82 5.33
N THR A 23 -8.61 15.66 4.14
CA THR A 23 -9.63 14.66 3.84
C THR A 23 -9.02 13.27 3.72
N VAL A 24 -9.87 12.24 3.80
CA VAL A 24 -9.51 10.84 3.54
C VAL A 24 -8.78 10.70 2.20
N ARG A 25 -9.22 11.41 1.16
CA ARG A 25 -8.61 11.31 -0.17
C ARG A 25 -7.26 12.01 -0.27
N GLU A 26 -7.09 13.16 0.37
CA GLU A 26 -5.79 13.83 0.45
C GLU A 26 -4.77 12.94 1.17
N TYR A 27 -5.18 12.29 2.26
CA TYR A 27 -4.35 11.33 2.98
C TYR A 27 -4.01 10.09 2.15
N ALA A 28 -4.98 9.55 1.40
CA ALA A 28 -4.78 8.43 0.51
C ALA A 28 -3.78 8.75 -0.62
N ARG A 29 -3.87 9.94 -1.21
CA ARG A 29 -2.91 10.41 -2.23
C ARG A 29 -1.50 10.54 -1.68
N ALA A 30 -1.35 11.02 -0.44
CA ALA A 30 -0.04 11.09 0.21
C ALA A 30 0.61 9.70 0.39
N GLN A 31 -0.20 8.64 0.56
CA GLN A 31 0.24 7.24 0.58
C GLN A 31 0.41 6.61 -0.82
N GLY A 32 0.09 7.36 -1.88
CA GLY A 32 0.19 6.91 -3.27
C GLY A 32 -0.96 5.99 -3.71
N PHE A 33 -2.08 5.96 -3.00
CA PHE A 33 -3.26 5.21 -3.46
C PHE A 33 -3.82 5.81 -4.74
N PRO A 34 -4.24 4.97 -5.71
CA PRO A 34 -5.03 5.43 -6.84
C PRO A 34 -6.31 6.10 -6.38
N ASP A 35 -6.76 7.14 -7.09
CA ASP A 35 -7.98 7.88 -6.73
C ASP A 35 -9.25 7.00 -6.74
N LYS A 36 -9.25 5.95 -7.57
CA LYS A 36 -10.32 4.95 -7.67
C LYS A 36 -10.29 3.90 -6.55
N TYR A 37 -9.31 3.92 -5.65
CA TYR A 37 -9.23 2.97 -4.55
C TYR A 37 -10.28 3.29 -3.48
N GLU A 38 -11.12 2.31 -3.18
CA GLU A 38 -12.22 2.40 -2.22
C GLU A 38 -11.81 1.90 -0.85
N PHE A 39 -12.13 2.67 0.19
CA PHE A 39 -11.90 2.29 1.59
C PHE A 39 -13.24 1.95 2.24
N LEU A 40 -13.41 0.69 2.62
CA LEU A 40 -14.67 0.15 3.15
C LEU A 40 -14.63 0.10 4.67
N SER A 41 -15.76 0.35 5.34
CA SER A 41 -15.90 0.17 6.79
C SER A 41 -17.11 -0.73 7.07
N ALA A 42 -17.01 -1.53 8.12
CA ALA A 42 -18.14 -2.30 8.63
C ALA A 42 -19.15 -1.42 9.39
N SER A 43 -18.73 -0.24 9.85
CA SER A 43 -19.61 0.69 10.56
C SER A 43 -20.50 1.45 9.59
N LYS A 44 -21.81 1.48 9.88
CA LYS A 44 -22.77 2.33 9.16
C LYS A 44 -22.85 3.76 9.71
N HIS A 45 -22.19 4.04 10.83
CA HIS A 45 -22.17 5.38 11.41
C HIS A 45 -21.14 6.25 10.68
N PRO A 46 -21.52 7.41 10.10
CA PRO A 46 -20.63 8.20 9.24
C PRO A 46 -19.29 8.59 9.89
N SER A 47 -19.29 8.98 11.17
CA SER A 47 -18.04 9.35 11.84
C SER A 47 -17.09 8.17 12.02
N ARG A 48 -17.61 6.99 12.35
CA ARG A 48 -16.83 5.76 12.55
C ARG A 48 -16.31 5.23 11.22
N GLN A 49 -17.10 5.35 10.16
CA GLN A 49 -16.66 5.05 8.80
C GLN A 49 -15.44 5.90 8.42
N ILE A 50 -15.48 7.21 8.67
CA ILE A 50 -14.36 8.11 8.37
C ILE A 50 -13.12 7.78 9.21
N GLU A 51 -13.28 7.53 10.51
CA GLU A 51 -12.18 7.09 11.40
C GLU A 51 -11.51 5.80 10.89
N ASP A 52 -12.31 4.81 10.48
CA ASP A 52 -11.82 3.56 9.95
C ASP A 52 -11.02 3.75 8.66
N GLN A 53 -11.48 4.61 7.76
CA GLN A 53 -10.78 4.91 6.52
C GLN A 53 -9.42 5.56 6.79
N TYR A 54 -9.34 6.54 7.69
CA TYR A 54 -8.06 7.12 8.09
C TYR A 54 -7.13 6.09 8.72
N ARG A 55 -7.65 5.18 9.55
CA ARG A 55 -6.87 4.11 10.17
C ARG A 55 -6.34 3.12 9.13
N GLN A 56 -7.15 2.73 8.14
CA GLN A 56 -6.73 1.86 7.04
C GLN A 56 -5.59 2.49 6.25
N ILE A 57 -5.74 3.75 5.85
CA ILE A 57 -4.71 4.48 5.11
C ILE A 57 -3.45 4.65 5.96
N GLY A 58 -3.61 5.02 7.23
CA GLY A 58 -2.51 5.30 8.15
C GLY A 58 -1.67 4.09 8.53
N ASN A 59 -2.26 2.89 8.49
CA ASN A 59 -1.59 1.61 8.74
C ASN A 59 -1.09 0.92 7.46
N ALA A 60 -1.54 1.36 6.29
CA ALA A 60 -1.10 0.78 5.03
C ALA A 60 0.37 1.10 4.73
N VAL A 61 1.00 0.21 3.96
CA VAL A 61 2.31 0.47 3.36
C VAL A 61 2.11 1.42 2.17
N PRO A 62 2.96 2.46 1.99
CA PRO A 62 2.89 3.33 0.83
C PRO A 62 2.97 2.54 -0.48
N ILE A 63 2.07 2.82 -1.43
CA ILE A 63 1.98 2.07 -2.69
C ILE A 63 3.28 2.10 -3.51
N PRO A 64 3.99 3.24 -3.65
CA PRO A 64 5.25 3.27 -4.40
C PRO A 64 6.33 2.38 -3.78
N LEU A 65 6.36 2.29 -2.44
CA LEU A 65 7.31 1.45 -1.72
C LEU A 65 6.99 -0.05 -1.94
N ALA A 66 5.72 -0.44 -1.80
CA ALA A 66 5.29 -1.81 -2.07
C ALA A 66 5.59 -2.23 -3.52
N LEU A 67 5.38 -1.33 -4.48
CA LEU A 67 5.69 -1.58 -5.89
C LEU A 67 7.19 -1.80 -6.12
N ALA A 68 8.06 -0.98 -5.50
CA ALA A 68 9.50 -1.14 -5.62
C ALA A 68 9.96 -2.50 -5.08
N LEU A 69 9.49 -2.90 -3.90
CA LEU A 69 9.78 -4.21 -3.31
C LEU A 69 9.27 -5.36 -4.18
N GLY A 70 8.04 -5.25 -4.70
CA GLY A 70 7.45 -6.26 -5.58
C GLY A 70 8.23 -6.45 -6.89
N LYS A 71 8.83 -5.39 -7.44
CA LYS A 71 9.69 -5.49 -8.63
C LYS A 71 10.96 -6.29 -8.36
N GLU A 72 11.64 -6.04 -7.24
CA GLU A 72 12.85 -6.78 -6.88
C GLU A 72 12.53 -8.24 -6.58
N LEU A 73 11.44 -8.51 -5.85
CA LEU A 73 10.98 -9.88 -5.60
C LEU A 73 10.68 -10.62 -6.91
N LYS A 74 10.01 -9.97 -7.87
CA LYS A 74 9.70 -10.57 -9.17
C LYS A 74 10.96 -10.99 -9.92
N LYS A 75 12.02 -10.18 -9.92
CA LYS A 75 13.27 -10.52 -10.61
C LYS A 75 13.85 -11.83 -10.08
N VAL A 76 14.00 -11.93 -8.76
CA VAL A 76 14.55 -13.12 -8.11
C VAL A 76 13.69 -14.35 -8.41
N LEU A 77 12.36 -14.23 -8.37
CA LEU A 77 11.48 -15.36 -8.66
C LEU A 77 11.58 -15.83 -10.12
N VAL A 78 11.68 -14.90 -11.07
CA VAL A 78 11.85 -15.23 -12.49
C VAL A 78 13.18 -15.95 -12.73
N ASP A 79 14.27 -15.45 -12.14
CA ASP A 79 15.59 -16.07 -12.24
C ASP A 79 15.58 -17.48 -11.63
N PHE A 80 15.01 -17.61 -10.42
CA PHE A 80 14.87 -18.90 -9.72
C PHE A 80 14.09 -19.93 -10.55
N TRP A 81 12.94 -19.56 -11.12
CA TRP A 81 12.17 -20.48 -11.96
C TRP A 81 12.89 -20.82 -13.27
N GLY A 82 13.63 -19.89 -13.86
CA GLY A 82 14.43 -20.14 -15.06
C GLY A 82 15.56 -21.15 -14.81
N GLU A 83 16.24 -21.06 -13.67
CA GLU A 83 17.27 -22.01 -13.25
C GLU A 83 16.69 -23.42 -13.01
N GLN A 84 15.55 -23.51 -12.33
CA GLN A 84 14.87 -24.79 -12.09
C GLN A 84 14.46 -25.47 -13.40
N TYR A 85 13.87 -24.71 -14.34
CA TYR A 85 13.50 -25.24 -15.65
C TYR A 85 14.72 -25.80 -16.39
N ARG A 86 15.81 -25.02 -16.46
CA ARG A 86 17.05 -25.46 -17.11
C ARG A 86 17.68 -26.67 -16.43
N SER A 87 17.62 -26.76 -15.10
CA SER A 87 18.09 -27.94 -14.37
C SER A 87 17.24 -29.17 -14.67
N SER A 88 15.92 -29.01 -14.79
CA SER A 88 15.00 -30.10 -15.13
C SER A 88 15.21 -30.62 -16.56
N GLU A 89 15.46 -29.75 -17.54
CA GLU A 89 15.76 -30.14 -18.92
C GLU A 89 17.07 -30.92 -19.01
N ARG A 90 18.10 -30.51 -18.25
CA ARG A 90 19.38 -31.24 -18.17
C ARG A 90 19.21 -32.63 -17.56
N THR A 91 18.37 -32.79 -16.55
CA THR A 91 18.09 -34.12 -15.97
C THR A 91 17.25 -35.01 -16.90
N LEU A 92 16.44 -34.41 -17.78
CA LEU A 92 15.59 -35.12 -18.75
C LEU A 92 16.28 -35.44 -20.08
N SER A 93 17.44 -34.83 -20.34
CA SER A 93 18.39 -35.28 -21.36
C SER A 93 19.53 -36.04 -20.70
N PRO A 94 19.32 -37.30 -20.25
CA PRO A 94 20.45 -38.17 -20.01
C PRO A 94 21.12 -38.36 -21.38
N GLU A 95 22.32 -37.81 -21.54
CA GLU A 95 23.14 -38.14 -22.69
C GLU A 95 23.26 -39.67 -22.80
N LEU A 96 23.28 -40.16 -24.06
CA LEU A 96 23.57 -41.55 -24.44
C LEU A 96 24.82 -42.11 -23.73
#